data_AF-A0A1F4W1R5-F1
#
_entry.id   AF-A0A1F4W1R5-F1
#
_cell.length_a   1.000
_cell.length_b   1.000
_cell.length_c   1.000
_cell.angle_alpha   90.00
_cell.angle_beta   90.00
_cell.angle_gamma   90.00
#
_symmetry.space_group_name_H-M   'P 1'
#
loop_
_entity.id
_entity.type
_entity.pdbx_description
1 polymer ?
#
loop_
_entity_poly.entity_id
_entity_poly.type
_entity_poly.pdbx_seq_one_letter_code
_entity_poly.pdbx_strand_id
1 'polypeptide(L)' 'MDDKQFVPMMPSGNTPLEPEPNYIILVTDASGNPLRKDKVYLSTRPAIGEAILVDNEAYRVKDFVNTANLPVVKVVKI' A
#
# COMPACT_ATOMS: atom_id res chain seq x y z
N MET A 1 23.15 -26.37 23.27
CA MET A 1 22.93 -24.94 23.01
C MET A 1 22.20 -24.91 21.69
N ASP A 2 20.89 -24.79 21.82
CA ASP A 2 19.91 -25.09 20.80
C ASP A 2 19.46 -23.79 20.15
N ASP A 3 20.21 -23.33 19.16
CA ASP A 3 19.80 -22.21 18.33
C ASP A 3 18.95 -22.75 17.17
N LYS A 4 17.70 -23.13 17.49
CA LYS A 4 16.63 -23.23 16.50
C LYS A 4 16.31 -21.83 16.01
N GLN A 5 17.17 -21.28 15.15
CA GLN A 5 16.83 -20.11 14.36
C GLN A 5 15.60 -20.47 13.54
N PHE A 6 14.48 -19.81 13.84
CA PHE A 6 13.29 -19.82 12.98
C PHE A 6 13.71 -19.28 11.63
N VAL A 7 14.09 -20.16 10.71
CA VAL A 7 14.14 -19.84 9.29
C VAL A 7 12.69 -19.85 8.81
N PRO A 8 12.11 -18.71 8.41
CA PRO A 8 10.81 -18.73 7.76
C PRO A 8 10.95 -19.63 6.53
N MET A 9 10.16 -20.70 6.51
CA MET A 9 10.09 -21.67 5.44
C MET A 9 9.61 -20.95 4.19
N MET A 10 10.56 -20.45 3.37
CA MET A 10 10.25 -19.86 2.08
C MET A 10 9.65 -20.97 1.20
N PRO A 11 8.44 -20.81 0.63
CA PRO A 11 7.97 -21.75 -0.37
C PRO A 11 8.96 -21.70 -1.54
N SER A 12 9.52 -22.86 -1.85
CA SER A 12 10.42 -23.08 -2.98
C SER A 12 9.70 -22.72 -4.28
N GLY A 13 9.97 -21.50 -4.78
CA GLY A 13 9.54 -21.02 -6.08
C GLY A 13 10.42 -19.84 -6.47
N ASN A 14 11.15 -19.98 -7.58
CA ASN A 14 12.08 -18.99 -8.14
C ASN A 14 11.39 -17.72 -8.66
N THR A 15 10.69 -16.99 -7.80
CA THR A 15 10.31 -15.60 -8.09
C THR A 15 11.05 -14.72 -7.10
N PRO A 16 11.83 -13.71 -7.57
CA PRO A 16 12.13 -12.58 -6.71
C PRO A 16 10.81 -12.17 -6.06
N LEU A 17 10.77 -12.02 -4.74
CA LEU A 17 9.71 -11.21 -4.13
C LEU A 17 9.86 -9.85 -4.82
N GLU A 18 9.06 -9.59 -5.85
CA GLU A 18 9.07 -8.32 -6.56
C GLU A 18 9.01 -7.26 -5.46
N PRO A 19 9.92 -6.26 -5.46
CA PRO A 19 9.93 -5.26 -4.42
C PRO A 19 8.50 -4.74 -4.30
N GLU A 20 7.86 -4.99 -3.15
CA GLU A 20 6.45 -4.67 -2.97
C GLU A 20 6.24 -3.23 -3.45
N PRO A 21 5.29 -2.98 -4.36
CA PRO A 21 5.18 -1.67 -4.94
C PRO A 21 4.95 -0.64 -3.83
N ASN A 22 5.87 0.32 -3.74
CA ASN A 22 5.79 1.38 -2.76
C ASN A 22 4.74 2.36 -3.25
N TYR A 23 3.61 2.47 -2.54
CA TYR A 23 2.58 3.44 -2.87
C TYR A 23 2.64 4.62 -1.91
N ILE A 24 2.42 5.80 -2.48
CA ILE A 24 2.11 6.98 -1.70
C ILE A 24 0.60 7.04 -1.58
N ILE A 25 0.06 6.98 -0.36
CA ILE A 25 -1.34 7.30 -0.11
C ILE A 25 -1.48 8.79 0.09
N LEU A 26 -2.36 9.42 -0.67
CA LEU A 26 -2.79 10.79 -0.47
C LEU A 26 -4.23 10.77 0.05
N VAL A 27 -4.40 10.95 1.34
CA VAL A 27 -5.73 11.12 1.95
C VAL A 27 -6.24 12.50 1.55
N THR A 28 -7.43 12.52 0.97
CA THR A 28 -8.12 13.73 0.54
C THR A 28 -9.48 13.86 1.22
N ASP A 29 -9.98 15.09 1.34
CA ASP A 29 -11.37 15.32 1.69
C ASP A 29 -12.32 14.97 0.53
N ALA A 30 -13.64 15.09 0.74
CA ALA A 30 -14.63 14.84 -0.30
C ALA A 30 -14.43 15.74 -1.54
N SER A 31 -13.96 16.97 -1.33
CA SER A 31 -13.65 17.97 -2.35
C SER A 31 -12.34 17.69 -3.12
N GLY A 32 -11.54 16.72 -2.67
CA GLY A 32 -10.25 16.36 -3.27
C GLY A 32 -9.05 17.15 -2.73
N ASN A 33 -9.22 17.93 -1.66
CA ASN A 33 -8.11 18.63 -1.03
C ASN A 33 -7.26 17.66 -0.22
N PRO A 34 -5.92 17.73 -0.31
CA PRO A 34 -5.03 16.85 0.45
C PRO A 34 -5.11 17.17 1.94
N LEU A 35 -5.37 16.13 2.75
CA LEU A 35 -5.39 16.20 4.22
C LEU A 35 -4.12 15.61 4.82
N ARG A 36 -3.65 14.49 4.27
CA ARG A 36 -2.53 13.71 4.80
C ARG A 36 -1.86 12.93 3.67
N LYS A 37 -0.56 12.70 3.79
CA LYS A 37 0.22 11.90 2.84
C LYS A 37 1.05 10.88 3.60
N ASP A 38 0.88 9.61 3.25
CA ASP A 38 1.58 8.49 3.88
C ASP A 38 2.27 7.64 2.82
N LYS A 39 3.36 6.99 3.19
CA LYS A 39 3.98 5.95 2.37
C LYS A 39 3.54 4.61 2.94
N VAL A 40 2.91 3.79 2.11
CA VAL A 40 2.49 2.44 2.50
C VAL A 40 3.01 1.43 1.50
N TYR A 41 3.28 0.24 2.00
CA TYR A 41 3.56 -0.91 1.17
C TYR A 41 2.23 -1.58 0.86
N LEU A 42 1.87 -1.65 -0.43
CA LEU A 42 0.77 -2.50 -0.86
C LEU A 42 1.37 -3.59 -1.73
N SER A 43 1.07 -4.84 -1.41
CA SER A 43 1.55 -5.97 -2.19
C SER A 43 0.95 -5.99 -3.61
N THR A 44 -0.15 -5.27 -3.85
CA THR A 44 -0.78 -5.10 -5.16
C THR A 44 -1.33 -3.68 -5.35
N ARG A 45 -1.55 -3.27 -6.60
CA ARG A 45 -2.24 -2.02 -6.91
C ARG A 45 -3.73 -2.16 -6.54
N PRO A 46 -4.27 -1.34 -5.63
CA PRO A 46 -5.69 -1.43 -5.32
C PRO A 46 -6.55 -1.01 -6.51
N ALA A 47 -7.82 -1.36 -6.50
CA ALA A 47 -8.80 -0.89 -7.49
C ALA A 47 -9.45 0.43 -7.05
N ILE A 48 -9.93 1.22 -8.01
CA ILE A 48 -10.76 2.40 -7.68
C ILE A 48 -12.06 1.90 -7.04
N GLY A 49 -12.44 2.52 -5.92
CA GLY A 49 -13.59 2.14 -5.13
C GLY A 49 -13.32 1.05 -4.09
N GLU A 50 -12.13 0.44 -4.08
CA GLU A 50 -11.69 -0.51 -3.06
C GLU A 50 -11.44 0.20 -1.73
N ALA A 51 -11.63 -0.52 -0.62
CA ALA A 51 -11.27 -0.03 0.70
C ALA A 51 -9.87 -0.52 1.07
N ILE A 52 -9.01 0.40 1.50
CA ILE A 52 -7.68 0.10 2.05
C ILE A 52 -7.64 0.54 3.51
N LEU A 53 -6.83 -0.15 4.31
CA LEU A 53 -6.58 0.22 5.70
C LEU A 53 -5.24 0.94 5.81
N VAL A 54 -5.25 2.13 6.41
CA VAL A 54 -4.06 2.92 6.72
C VAL A 54 -4.14 3.32 8.18
N ASP A 55 -3.17 2.92 9.00
CA ASP A 55 -3.15 3.17 10.46
C ASP A 55 -4.46 2.78 11.18
N ASN A 56 -4.99 1.59 10.88
CA ASN A 56 -6.28 1.09 11.39
C ASN A 56 -7.52 1.93 10.99
N GLU A 57 -7.39 2.88 10.07
CA GLU A 57 -8.51 3.62 9.49
C GLU A 57 -8.80 3.14 8.07
N ALA A 58 -10.09 2.99 7.75
CA ALA A 58 -10.54 2.58 6.42
C ALA A 58 -10.69 3.77 5.49
N TYR A 59 -10.10 3.66 4.31
CA TYR A 59 -10.18 4.67 3.26
C TYR A 59 -10.60 4.05 1.95
N ARG A 60 -11.44 4.74 1.19
CA ARG A 60 -11.85 4.34 -0.15
C ARG A 60 -10.94 4.95 -1.19
N VAL A 61 -10.45 4.12 -2.10
CA VAL A 61 -9.65 4.58 -3.23
C VAL A 61 -10.51 5.37 -4.20
N LYS A 62 -10.10 6.62 -4.46
CA LYS A 62 -10.79 7.54 -5.36
C LYS A 62 -10.09 7.59 -6.73
N ASP A 63 -8.77 7.59 -6.73
CA ASP A 63 -7.99 7.87 -7.94
C ASP A 63 -6.55 7.34 -7.83
N PHE A 64 -5.91 7.13 -8.98
CA PHE A 64 -4.51 6.71 -9.10
C PHE A 64 -3.75 7.69 -9.97
N VAL A 65 -2.72 8.29 -9.40
CA VAL A 65 -1.80 9.16 -10.13
C VAL A 65 -0.47 8.45 -10.21
N ASN A 66 -0.11 7.99 -11.41
CA ASN A 66 1.24 7.48 -11.64
C ASN A 66 2.19 8.66 -11.78
N THR A 67 3.05 8.89 -10.77
CA THR A 67 4.09 9.91 -10.86
C THR A 67 5.41 9.27 -11.27
N ALA A 68 6.31 10.04 -11.88
CA ALA A 68 7.59 9.53 -12.40
C ALA A 68 8.47 8.80 -11.36
N ASN A 69 8.21 9.02 -10.06
CA ASN A 69 9.02 8.47 -8.97
C ASN A 69 8.30 7.38 -8.17
N LEU A 70 6.99 7.51 -7.90
CA LEU A 70 6.19 6.51 -7.18
C LEU A 70 4.69 6.61 -7.58
N PRO A 71 3.96 5.49 -7.64
CA PRO A 71 2.52 5.52 -7.79
C PRO A 71 1.84 6.15 -6.57
N VAL A 72 0.96 7.12 -6.80
CA VAL A 72 0.17 7.80 -5.78
C VAL A 72 -1.28 7.30 -5.85
N VAL A 73 -1.83 6.91 -4.71
CA VAL A 73 -3.23 6.49 -4.55
C VAL A 73 -3.94 7.58 -3.77
N LYS A 74 -4.93 8.23 -4.38
CA LYS A 74 -5.79 9.17 -3.65
C LYS A 74 -6.91 8.41 -2.98
N VAL A 75 -7.12 8.69 -1.71
CA VAL A 75 -8.15 8.01 -0.92
C VAL A 75 -9.00 9.02 -0.14
N VAL A 76 -10.19 8.60 0.26
CA VAL A 76 -11.12 9.37 1.09
C VAL A 76 -11.56 8.52 2.27
N LYS A 77 -11.72 9.10 3.45
CA LYS A 77 -12.17 8.36 4.63
C LYS A 77 -13.58 7.80 4.42
N ILE A 78 -13.81 6.55 4.85
CA ILE A 78 -15.13 5.89 4.83
C ILE A 78 -15.85 6.11 6.16
#